data_AF-D6CYE6-F1
#
_entry.id   AF-D6CYE6-F1
#
_cell.length_a   1.000
_cell.length_b   1.000
_cell.length_c   1.000
_cell.angle_alpha   90.00
_cell.angle_beta   90.00
_cell.angle_gamma   90.00
#
_symmetry.space_group_name_H-M   'P 1'
#
loop_
_entity.id
_entity.type
_entity.pdbx_description
1 polymer ?
#
loop_
_entity_poly.entity_id
_entity_poly.type
_entity_poly.pdbx_seq_one_letter_code
_entity_poly.pdbx_strand_id
1 'polypeptide(L)'
;MFGEIGAWLYKGLGGIQIDEKHPGFKHILLKPFFPADMNELTIRYNTPYGWLNINWVRQTNDCIRYTIDIPAGTSATFVPFTMPEPQKSITLQAGKHSLELDFIHQLINQR
;
A
#
# COMPACT_ATOMS: atom_id res chain seq x y z
N MET A 1 -25.26 11.66 -2.94
CA MET A 1 -24.04 10.92 -3.32
C MET A 1 -22.95 11.26 -2.31
N PHE A 2 -22.61 10.34 -1.40
CA PHE A 2 -21.51 10.49 -0.42
C PHE A 2 -20.36 9.47 -0.66
N GLY A 3 -20.40 8.76 -1.79
CA GLY A 3 -19.43 7.70 -2.12
C GLY A 3 -18.01 8.19 -2.41
N GLU A 4 -17.82 9.49 -2.65
CA GLU A 4 -16.49 10.06 -2.92
C GLU A 4 -15.58 10.11 -1.69
N ILE A 5 -16.16 10.26 -0.48
CA ILE A 5 -15.38 10.24 0.76
C ILE A 5 -14.78 8.84 0.98
N GLY A 6 -15.55 7.79 0.67
CA GLY A 6 -15.06 6.41 0.70
C GLY A 6 -13.90 6.22 -0.28
N ALA A 7 -14.02 6.73 -1.50
CA ALA A 7 -12.96 6.64 -2.51
C ALA A 7 -11.66 7.34 -2.07
N TRP A 8 -11.76 8.45 -1.33
CA TRP A 8 -10.59 9.15 -0.80
C TRP A 8 -9.85 8.34 0.27
N LEU A 9 -10.54 7.57 1.11
CA LEU A 9 -9.90 6.68 2.10
C LEU A 9 -9.04 5.61 1.40
N TYR A 10 -9.56 5.01 0.32
CA TYR A 10 -8.82 4.00 -0.45
C TYR A 10 -7.64 4.59 -1.23
N LYS A 11 -7.83 5.76 -1.85
CA LYS A 11 -6.80 6.43 -2.69
C LYS A 11 -5.75 7.18 -1.89
N GLY A 12 -6.15 7.81 -0.78
CA GLY A 12 -5.29 8.61 0.09
C GLY A 12 -4.59 7.75 1.13
N LEU A 13 -5.33 7.25 2.13
CA LEU A 13 -4.76 6.46 3.22
C LEU A 13 -4.30 5.07 2.76
N GLY A 14 -5.12 4.40 1.95
CA GLY A 14 -4.75 3.11 1.34
C GLY A 14 -3.76 3.23 0.20
N GLY A 15 -3.67 4.40 -0.43
CA GLY A 15 -2.75 4.63 -1.53
C GLY A 15 -3.04 3.83 -2.80
N ILE A 16 -4.24 3.25 -2.94
CA ILE A 16 -4.56 2.36 -4.07
C ILE A 16 -4.77 3.21 -5.31
N GLN A 17 -3.87 3.06 -6.27
CA GLN A 17 -3.91 3.72 -7.58
C GLN A 17 -3.91 2.67 -8.70
N ILE A 18 -4.66 2.95 -9.75
CA ILE A 18 -4.68 2.12 -10.96
C ILE A 18 -3.48 2.51 -11.81
N ASP A 19 -2.74 1.53 -12.30
CA ASP A 19 -1.72 1.78 -13.32
C ASP A 19 -2.41 2.09 -14.66
N GLU A 20 -2.23 3.31 -15.16
CA GLU A 20 -2.79 3.75 -16.44
C GLU A 20 -2.26 2.94 -17.63
N LYS A 21 -1.06 2.34 -17.51
CA LYS A 21 -0.46 1.50 -18.55
C LYS A 21 -1.05 0.08 -18.56
N HIS A 22 -1.59 -0.38 -17.43
CA HIS A 22 -2.18 -1.70 -17.27
C HIS A 22 -3.55 -1.61 -16.58
N PRO A 23 -4.57 -1.06 -17.27
CA PRO A 23 -5.87 -0.84 -16.68
C PRO A 23 -6.54 -2.16 -16.25
N GLY A 24 -7.46 -2.05 -15.29
CA GLY A 24 -8.25 -3.18 -14.81
C GLY A 24 -7.69 -3.93 -13.61
N PHE A 25 -6.76 -3.36 -12.84
CA PHE A 25 -6.12 -3.97 -11.67
C PHE A 25 -5.13 -5.10 -11.97
N LYS A 26 -4.66 -5.24 -13.22
CA LYS A 26 -3.53 -6.15 -13.54
C LYS A 26 -2.25 -5.73 -12.83
N HIS A 27 -2.01 -4.43 -12.78
CA HIS A 27 -0.94 -3.82 -12.01
C HIS A 27 -1.50 -2.72 -11.11
N ILE A 28 -1.13 -2.74 -9.84
CA ILE A 28 -1.64 -1.83 -8.81
C ILE A 28 -0.49 -1.00 -8.27
N LEU A 29 -0.66 0.32 -8.25
CA LEU A 29 0.29 1.22 -7.62
C LEU A 29 -0.17 1.48 -6.18
N LEU A 30 0.70 1.18 -5.21
CA LEU A 30 0.44 1.37 -3.79
C LEU A 30 1.28 2.53 -3.27
N LYS A 31 0.64 3.67 -3.02
CA LYS A 31 1.23 4.90 -2.48
C LYS A 31 0.55 5.28 -1.16
N PRO A 32 0.69 4.46 -0.09
CA PRO A 32 0.00 4.74 1.15
C PRO A 32 0.54 6.02 1.80
N PHE A 33 -0.36 6.76 2.42
CA PHE A 33 -0.03 7.88 3.29
C PHE A 33 -0.17 7.44 4.75
N PHE A 34 0.82 7.79 5.57
CA PHE A 34 0.88 7.41 7.00
C PHE A 34 0.78 8.67 7.86
N PRO A 35 -0.44 9.09 8.27
CA PRO A 35 -0.61 10.22 9.17
C PRO A 35 0.13 9.99 10.49
N ALA A 36 0.64 11.06 11.10
CA ALA A 36 1.25 11.00 12.43
C ALA A 36 0.23 10.61 13.51
N ASP A 37 -1.01 11.07 13.38
CA ASP A 37 -2.09 10.88 14.36
C ASP A 37 -2.86 9.55 14.19
N MET A 38 -2.37 8.64 13.34
CA MET A 38 -3.01 7.35 13.07
C MET A 38 -2.05 6.19 13.32
N ASN A 39 -2.50 5.25 14.13
CA ASN A 39 -1.70 4.09 14.54
C ASN A 39 -1.89 2.88 13.65
N GLU A 40 -3.07 2.71 13.06
CA GLU A 40 -3.38 1.56 12.21
C GLU A 40 -4.41 1.90 11.15
N LEU A 41 -4.38 1.14 10.06
CA LEU A 41 -5.37 1.15 9.00
C LEU A 41 -5.54 -0.24 8.44
N THR A 42 -6.80 -0.65 8.23
CA THR A 42 -7.12 -1.86 7.47
C THR A 42 -8.06 -1.50 6.33
N ILE A 43 -7.68 -1.89 5.13
CA ILE A 43 -8.43 -1.70 3.91
C ILE A 43 -8.60 -3.04 3.21
N ARG A 44 -9.84 -3.34 2.84
CA ARG A 44 -10.19 -4.48 2.00
C ARG A 44 -10.92 -3.97 0.77
N TYR A 45 -10.33 -4.19 -0.39
CA TYR A 45 -10.86 -3.71 -1.66
C TYR A 45 -11.15 -4.89 -2.60
N ASN A 46 -12.36 -4.94 -3.15
CA ASN A 46 -12.74 -5.99 -4.09
C ASN A 46 -12.32 -5.61 -5.51
N THR A 47 -11.30 -6.27 -6.03
CA THR A 47 -10.87 -6.13 -7.42
C THR A 47 -11.54 -7.19 -8.30
N PRO A 48 -11.55 -7.04 -9.62
CA PRO A 48 -11.99 -8.11 -10.53
C PRO A 48 -11.22 -9.44 -10.37
N TYR A 49 -10.01 -9.39 -9.82
CA TYR A 49 -9.14 -10.55 -9.58
C TYR A 49 -9.29 -11.14 -8.17
N GLY A 50 -10.10 -10.53 -7.31
CA GLY A 50 -10.31 -10.93 -5.92
C GLY A 50 -10.01 -9.83 -4.91
N TRP A 51 -9.87 -10.22 -3.65
CA TRP A 51 -9.67 -9.29 -2.54
C TRP A 51 -8.22 -8.81 -2.48
N LEU A 52 -8.03 -7.50 -2.57
CA LEU A 52 -6.81 -6.81 -2.16
C LEU A 52 -6.96 -6.39 -0.71
N ASN A 53 -6.14 -6.94 0.18
CA ASN A 53 -6.11 -6.54 1.58
C ASN A 53 -4.84 -5.74 1.84
N ILE A 54 -4.98 -4.57 2.47
CA ILE A 54 -3.88 -3.73 2.91
C ILE A 54 -4.09 -3.46 4.39
N ASN A 55 -3.07 -3.75 5.17
CA ASN A 55 -3.05 -3.44 6.59
C ASN A 55 -1.73 -2.76 6.90
N TRP A 56 -1.78 -1.71 7.70
CA TRP A 56 -0.55 -1.20 8.30
C TRP A 56 -0.76 -0.80 9.74
N VAL A 57 0.30 -1.01 10.53
CA VAL A 57 0.31 -0.72 11.95
C VAL A 57 1.64 -0.06 12.30
N ARG A 58 1.56 1.15 12.85
CA ARG A 58 2.69 1.87 13.43
C ARG A 58 3.17 1.09 14.66
N GLN A 59 4.44 0.72 14.64
CA GLN A 59 5.13 0.04 15.70
C GLN A 59 5.81 1.07 16.61
N THR A 60 6.31 0.61 17.76
CA THR A 60 7.24 1.38 18.59
C THR A 60 8.51 1.71 17.79
N ASN A 61 9.07 2.91 17.98
CA ASN A 61 10.26 3.45 17.30
C ASN A 61 10.05 3.96 15.85
N ASP A 62 8.87 4.51 15.53
CA ASP A 62 8.57 5.09 14.20
C ASP A 62 8.73 4.12 13.00
N CYS A 63 8.66 2.82 13.27
CA CYS A 63 8.57 1.79 12.25
C CYS A 63 7.09 1.55 11.88
N ILE A 64 6.80 1.21 10.63
CA ILE A 64 5.47 0.78 10.19
C ILE A 64 5.57 -0.63 9.63
N ARG A 65 4.76 -1.53 10.18
CA ARG A 65 4.54 -2.85 9.60
C ARG A 65 3.43 -2.70 8.56
N TYR A 66 3.75 -2.94 7.29
CA TYR A 66 2.83 -2.83 6.16
C TYR A 66 2.63 -4.21 5.54
N THR A 67 1.44 -4.77 5.71
CA THR A 67 1.05 -6.08 5.20
C THR A 67 0.08 -5.94 4.04
N ILE A 68 0.33 -6.66 2.95
CA ILE A 68 -0.48 -6.63 1.73
C ILE A 68 -0.77 -8.06 1.32
N ASP A 69 -2.02 -8.33 0.93
CA ASP A 69 -2.44 -9.57 0.30
C ASP A 69 -2.88 -9.26 -1.13
N ILE A 70 -2.05 -9.64 -2.10
CA ILE A 70 -2.24 -9.33 -3.52
C ILE A 70 -2.96 -10.51 -4.18
N PRO A 71 -4.11 -10.31 -4.83
CA PRO A 71 -4.86 -11.39 -5.45
C PRO A 71 -4.07 -12.04 -6.60
N ALA A 72 -4.37 -13.32 -6.86
CA ALA A 72 -3.73 -14.10 -7.92
C ALA A 72 -3.86 -13.43 -9.30
N GLY A 73 -2.79 -13.48 -10.08
CA GLY A 73 -2.76 -12.91 -11.44
C GLY A 73 -2.62 -11.38 -11.48
N THR A 74 -2.33 -10.74 -10.34
CA THR A 74 -2.03 -9.31 -10.25
C THR A 74 -0.64 -9.08 -9.63
N SER A 75 -0.08 -7.91 -9.86
CA SER A 75 1.14 -7.44 -9.20
C SER A 75 0.90 -6.05 -8.63
N ALA A 76 1.61 -5.71 -7.56
CA ALA A 76 1.56 -4.37 -6.98
C ALA A 76 2.95 -3.76 -6.87
N THR A 77 3.07 -2.47 -7.17
CA THR A 77 4.29 -1.71 -6.91
C THR A 77 4.06 -0.79 -5.73
N PHE A 78 4.79 -1.05 -4.64
CA PHE A 78 4.82 -0.19 -3.48
C PHE A 78 5.78 0.98 -3.71
N VAL A 79 5.30 2.21 -3.53
CA VAL A 79 6.08 3.44 -3.64
C VAL A 79 5.85 4.28 -2.38
N PRO A 80 6.85 4.39 -1.48
CA PRO A 80 6.72 5.20 -0.28
C PRO A 80 6.74 6.70 -0.61
N PHE A 81 5.80 7.47 -0.06
CA PHE A 81 5.67 8.91 -0.31
C PHE A 81 6.78 9.77 0.36
N THR A 82 7.45 9.23 1.39
CA THR A 82 8.29 10.02 2.30
C THR A 82 9.79 10.01 1.97
N MET A 83 10.21 9.40 0.85
CA MET A 83 11.64 9.27 0.51
C MET A 83 12.03 10.25 -0.61
N PRO A 84 12.95 11.21 -0.36
CA PRO A 84 13.48 12.08 -1.39
C PRO A 84 14.55 11.33 -2.22
N GLU A 85 14.12 10.71 -3.33
CA GLU A 85 14.92 10.15 -4.43
C GLU A 85 16.00 9.05 -4.19
N PRO A 86 16.30 8.21 -5.21
CA PRO A 86 15.41 7.79 -6.29
C PRO A 86 14.47 6.72 -5.74
N GLN A 87 13.19 6.80 -6.12
CA GLN A 87 12.09 5.99 -5.65
C GLN A 87 12.46 4.50 -5.55
N LYS A 88 12.69 4.01 -4.32
CA LYS A 88 12.88 2.58 -4.04
C LYS A 88 11.51 1.90 -4.13
N SER A 89 11.03 1.77 -5.36
CA SER A 89 9.78 1.08 -5.66
C SER A 89 10.00 -0.42 -5.56
N ILE A 90 9.17 -1.09 -4.77
CA ILE A 90 9.24 -2.56 -4.63
C ILE A 90 8.08 -3.15 -5.41
N THR A 91 8.40 -3.96 -6.43
CA THR A 91 7.39 -4.74 -7.13
C THR A 91 7.14 -6.05 -6.39
N LEU A 92 5.90 -6.24 -5.98
CA LEU A 92 5.40 -7.41 -5.27
C LEU A 92 4.48 -8.20 -6.22
N GLN A 93 4.65 -9.51 -6.24
CA GLN A 93 3.80 -10.42 -7.01
C GLN A 93 2.57 -10.83 -6.20
N ALA A 94 1.65 -11.60 -6.80
CA ALA A 94 0.53 -12.17 -6.07
C ALA A 94 0.97 -12.93 -4.80
N GLY A 95 0.20 -12.82 -3.73
CA GLY A 95 0.49 -13.42 -2.43
C GLY A 95 0.52 -12.41 -1.29
N LYS A 96 0.83 -12.93 -0.09
CA LYS A 96 0.95 -12.13 1.13
C LYS A 96 2.38 -11.62 1.28
N HIS A 97 2.53 -10.32 1.48
CA HIS A 97 3.80 -9.64 1.68
C HIS A 97 3.76 -8.84 2.97
N SER A 98 4.83 -8.88 3.75
CA SER A 98 5.00 -8.02 4.92
C SER A 98 6.26 -7.18 4.75
N LEU A 99 6.08 -5.86 4.72
CA LEU A 99 7.14 -4.87 4.68
C LEU A 99 7.28 -4.21 6.06
N GLU A 100 8.50 -4.06 6.54
CA GLU A 100 8.83 -3.22 7.69
C GLU A 100 9.47 -1.94 7.14
N LEU A 101 8.76 -0.82 7.29
CA LEU A 101 9.17 0.50 6.85
C LEU A 101 9.76 1.24 8.05
N ASP A 102 11.08 1.43 8.05
CA ASP A 102 11.77 2.24 9.04
C ASP A 102 11.98 3.64 8.46
N PHE A 103 11.25 4.63 8.99
CA PHE A 103 11.34 6.01 8.54
C PHE A 103 12.52 6.77 9.13
N ILE A 104 13.11 6.28 10.24
CA ILE A 104 14.29 6.87 10.88
C ILE A 104 15.53 6.58 10.02
N HIS A 105 15.69 5.31 9.60
CA HIS A 105 16.83 4.88 8.80
C HIS A 105 16.55 4.80 7.31
N GLN A 106 15.32 5.11 6.87
CA GLN A 106 14.88 4.99 5.48
C GLN A 106 15.12 3.58 4.91
N LEU A 107 14.87 2.55 5.72
CA LEU A 107 15.04 1.15 5.32
C LEU A 107 13.69 0.51 5.03
N ILE A 108 13.66 -0.36 4.02
CA ILE A 108 12.52 -1.22 3.74
C ILE A 108 13.02 -2.66 3.84
N ASN A 109 12.56 -3.37 4.87
CA ASN A 109 12.86 -4.79 5.06
C ASN A 109 11.64 -5.61 4.66
N GLN A 110 11.85 -6.61 3.82
CA GLN A 110 10.81 -7.57 3.45
C GLN A 110 11.04 -8.85 4.28
N ARG A 111 10.01 -9.28 5.02
CA ARG A 111 10.00 -10.55 5.76
C ARG A 111 9.05 -11.54 5.13
#